data_AF-A0A0P5KDY1-F1
#
_entry.id   AF-A0A0P5KDY1-F1
#
_cell.length_a   1.000
_cell.length_b   1.000
_cell.length_c   1.000
_cell.angle_alpha   90.00
_cell.angle_beta   90.00
_cell.angle_gamma   90.00
#
_symmetry.space_group_name_H-M   'P 1'
#
loop_
_entity.id
_entity.type
_entity.pdbx_description
1 polymer ?
#
loop_
_entity_poly.entity_id
_entity_poly.type
_entity_poly.pdbx_seq_one_letter_code
_entity_poly.pdbx_strand_id
1 'polypeptide(L)'
;MGCCCSTDKDSNQNGETNERTHLLGNPVSNNTPIQRTPYDGLRYPGSVPKPTDEQSALNKILQQTATNVIDVAALDSHNLEQHEYVERARQYIQKAQAAQPVLQSKYSKLILSKNSAVLKDVPAIDNLLIDSPICVMDYHMMIKNSAKISKALNDIHIEHKEDLVVPFAIP
;
A
#
# COMPACT_ATOMS: atom_id res chain seq x y z
N MET A 1 -4.43 -41.14 -33.46
CA MET A 1 -3.10 -40.54 -33.24
C MET A 1 -3.28 -39.46 -32.17
N GLY A 2 -3.37 -39.72 -30.87
CA GLY A 2 -2.64 -40.71 -30.09
C GLY A 2 -1.27 -40.18 -29.71
N CYS A 3 -1.16 -39.30 -28.70
CA CYS A 3 -0.01 -39.27 -27.80
C CYS A 3 -0.31 -38.44 -26.55
N CYS A 4 -0.35 -39.12 -25.41
CA CYS A 4 -0.38 -38.60 -24.05
C CYS A 4 1.06 -38.48 -23.54
N CYS A 5 1.40 -37.37 -22.88
CA CYS A 5 2.52 -37.34 -21.92
C CYS A 5 2.14 -36.47 -20.71
N SER A 6 1.35 -37.03 -19.80
CA SER A 6 1.52 -36.72 -18.37
C SER A 6 2.89 -37.23 -17.96
N THR A 7 3.71 -36.36 -17.39
CA THR A 7 4.84 -36.81 -16.55
C THR A 7 4.51 -36.39 -15.13
N ASP A 8 3.72 -37.21 -14.45
CA ASP A 8 3.65 -37.22 -13.00
C ASP A 8 4.94 -37.85 -12.47
N LYS A 9 5.79 -37.01 -11.86
CA LYS A 9 6.81 -37.46 -10.91
C LYS A 9 6.69 -36.60 -9.65
N ASP A 10 5.87 -37.06 -8.73
CA ASP A 10 5.94 -36.66 -7.33
C ASP A 10 7.29 -37.09 -6.75
N SER A 11 8.07 -36.13 -6.26
CA SER A 11 8.89 -36.24 -5.03
C SER A 11 9.68 -34.96 -4.77
N ASN A 12 9.52 -34.45 -3.55
CA ASN A 12 10.28 -33.40 -2.86
C ASN A 12 9.81 -31.94 -3.03
N GLN A 13 9.02 -31.56 -2.03
CA GLN A 13 8.97 -30.27 -1.37
C GLN A 13 10.29 -29.49 -1.52
N ASN A 14 10.29 -28.43 -2.30
CA ASN A 14 11.06 -27.23 -2.02
C ASN A 14 10.31 -26.05 -2.67
N GLY A 15 10.10 -25.00 -1.90
CA GLY A 15 9.25 -23.86 -2.25
C GLY A 15 9.80 -23.02 -3.39
N GLU A 16 9.69 -23.50 -4.62
CA GLU A 16 9.93 -22.70 -5.81
C GLU A 16 8.75 -21.77 -6.06
N THR A 17 9.09 -20.49 -6.19
CA THR A 17 8.15 -19.39 -6.43
C THR A 17 7.69 -19.50 -7.88
N ASN A 18 6.44 -19.92 -8.10
CA ASN A 18 5.84 -20.04 -9.42
C ASN A 18 5.08 -18.74 -9.77
N GLU A 19 4.66 -18.56 -11.01
CA GLU A 19 3.83 -17.41 -11.47
C GLU A 19 2.49 -17.24 -10.72
N ARG A 20 2.10 -18.26 -9.93
CA ARG A 20 0.95 -18.24 -9.03
C ARG A 20 1.29 -17.88 -7.59
N THR A 21 2.56 -17.64 -7.27
CA THR A 21 2.98 -17.26 -5.92
C THR A 21 2.77 -15.76 -5.72
N HIS A 22 1.80 -15.42 -4.86
CA HIS A 22 1.48 -14.03 -4.55
C HIS A 22 2.66 -13.34 -3.85
N LEU A 23 3.12 -12.22 -4.42
CA LEU A 23 4.24 -11.42 -3.91
C LEU A 23 3.92 -10.68 -2.60
N LEU A 24 2.65 -10.58 -2.25
CA LEU A 24 2.15 -9.89 -1.06
C LEU A 24 1.36 -10.87 -0.21
N GLY A 25 1.72 -10.97 1.08
CA GLY A 25 0.94 -11.72 2.06
C GLY A 25 -0.50 -11.20 2.10
N ASN A 26 -1.46 -12.13 2.15
CA ASN A 26 -2.88 -11.83 2.12
C ASN A 26 -3.24 -10.80 3.22
N PRO A 27 -3.69 -9.57 2.88
CA PRO A 27 -3.89 -8.50 3.86
C PRO A 27 -5.06 -8.78 4.84
N VAL A 28 -5.81 -9.86 4.64
CA VAL A 28 -7.01 -10.21 5.42
C VAL A 28 -6.68 -10.92 6.74
N SER A 29 -5.41 -10.95 7.14
CA SER A 29 -4.99 -11.50 8.45
C SER A 29 -4.41 -10.41 9.34
N ASN A 30 -5.16 -9.33 9.61
CA ASN A 30 -4.89 -8.52 10.80
C ASN A 30 -6.16 -7.86 11.37
N ASN A 31 -6.61 -8.44 12.48
CA ASN A 31 -7.27 -7.80 13.63
C ASN A 31 -8.58 -7.03 13.40
N THR A 32 -9.70 -7.76 13.42
CA THR A 32 -10.95 -7.26 14.02
C THR A 32 -11.29 -8.09 15.26
N PRO A 33 -11.52 -7.48 16.45
CA PRO A 33 -11.91 -8.23 17.64
C PRO A 33 -13.39 -8.58 17.53
N ILE A 34 -13.71 -9.65 16.80
CA ILE A 34 -15.05 -10.24 16.83
C ILE A 34 -15.13 -11.14 18.06
N GLN A 35 -16.04 -10.78 18.94
CA GLN A 35 -16.42 -11.43 20.19
C GLN A 35 -16.57 -12.95 20.00
N ARG A 36 -15.64 -13.73 20.56
CA ARG A 36 -15.70 -15.20 20.57
C ARG A 36 -16.79 -15.63 21.55
N THR A 37 -17.87 -16.23 21.06
CA THR A 37 -18.82 -16.98 21.89
C THR A 37 -18.21 -18.34 22.28
N PRO A 38 -18.48 -18.87 23.48
CA PRO A 38 -17.76 -20.03 24.03
C PRO A 38 -18.31 -21.36 23.48
N TYR A 39 -17.38 -22.25 23.12
CA TYR A 39 -17.46 -23.73 23.12
C TYR A 39 -18.84 -24.38 22.85
N ASP A 40 -18.97 -25.11 21.73
CA ASP A 40 -19.36 -26.52 21.76
C ASP A 40 -19.08 -27.24 20.41
N GLY A 41 -18.67 -28.50 20.48
CA GLY A 41 -18.81 -29.45 19.36
C GLY A 41 -17.51 -29.99 18.76
N LEU A 42 -16.96 -31.02 19.40
CA LEU A 42 -16.01 -31.97 18.82
C LEU A 42 -16.47 -32.46 17.43
N ARG A 43 -15.67 -32.22 16.39
CA ARG A 43 -15.91 -32.66 15.01
C ARG A 43 -15.78 -34.19 14.90
N TYR A 44 -16.89 -34.88 14.61
CA TYR A 44 -16.87 -36.21 14.02
C TYR A 44 -16.64 -36.12 12.49
N PRO A 45 -15.77 -36.94 11.89
CA PRO A 45 -15.54 -36.94 10.45
C PRO A 45 -16.69 -37.72 9.79
N GLY A 46 -17.69 -36.99 9.30
CA GLY A 46 -18.86 -37.61 8.64
C GLY A 46 -20.19 -36.88 8.78
N SER A 47 -20.23 -35.69 9.42
CA SER A 47 -21.47 -34.90 9.44
C SER A 47 -21.65 -34.13 8.13
N VAL A 48 -22.83 -34.33 7.53
CA VAL A 48 -23.34 -33.62 6.34
C VAL A 48 -23.22 -32.10 6.57
N PRO A 49 -22.85 -31.29 5.57
CA PRO A 49 -22.79 -29.84 5.72
C PRO A 49 -24.15 -29.33 6.24
N LYS A 50 -24.14 -28.62 7.36
CA LYS A 50 -25.36 -27.95 7.86
C LYS A 50 -25.76 -26.91 6.81
N PRO A 51 -27.04 -26.83 6.40
CA PRO A 51 -27.53 -25.86 5.41
C PRO A 51 -27.29 -24.38 5.81
N THR A 52 -26.86 -24.14 7.04
CA THR A 52 -26.44 -22.82 7.55
C THR A 52 -25.09 -22.33 7.01
N ASP A 53 -24.18 -23.23 6.59
CA ASP A 53 -22.84 -22.84 6.13
C ASP A 53 -22.87 -22.25 4.71
N GLU A 54 -23.66 -22.84 3.82
CA GLU A 54 -23.86 -22.33 2.46
C GLU A 54 -24.51 -20.94 2.47
N GLN A 55 -25.54 -20.74 3.31
CA GLN A 55 -26.20 -19.43 3.44
C GLN A 55 -25.26 -18.35 4.01
N SER A 56 -24.35 -18.72 4.92
CA SER A 56 -23.30 -17.83 5.45
C SER A 56 -22.27 -17.46 4.40
N ALA A 57 -21.82 -18.44 3.59
CA ALA A 57 -20.92 -18.22 2.48
C ALA A 57 -21.52 -17.27 1.43
N LEU A 58 -22.79 -17.44 1.09
CA LEU A 58 -23.51 -16.54 0.18
C LEU A 58 -23.64 -15.12 0.74
N ASN A 59 -23.91 -14.97 2.04
CA ASN A 59 -23.96 -13.65 2.68
C ASN A 59 -22.59 -12.95 2.66
N LYS A 60 -21.51 -13.71 2.88
CA LYS A 60 -20.14 -13.19 2.77
C LYS A 60 -19.81 -12.73 1.34
N ILE A 61 -20.20 -13.51 0.33
CA ILE A 61 -20.03 -13.14 -1.08
C ILE A 61 -20.80 -11.86 -1.39
N LEU A 62 -22.05 -11.74 -0.91
CA LEU A 62 -22.87 -10.55 -1.12
C LEU A 62 -22.27 -9.31 -0.45
N GLN A 63 -21.82 -9.41 0.81
CA GLN A 63 -21.16 -8.31 1.52
C GLN A 63 -19.85 -7.88 0.86
N GLN A 64 -19.04 -8.85 0.43
CA GLN A 64 -17.79 -8.58 -0.28
C GLN A 64 -18.07 -7.92 -1.64
N THR A 65 -19.08 -8.38 -2.36
CA THR A 65 -19.50 -7.79 -3.63
C THR A 65 -20.01 -6.37 -3.42
N ALA A 66 -20.90 -6.16 -2.44
CA ALA A 66 -21.42 -4.83 -2.10
C ALA A 66 -20.32 -3.83 -1.71
N THR A 67 -19.22 -4.31 -1.11
CA THR A 67 -18.06 -3.48 -0.76
C THR A 67 -17.18 -3.17 -1.98
N ASN A 68 -17.06 -4.12 -2.91
CA ASN A 68 -16.16 -4.01 -4.07
C ASN A 68 -16.80 -3.34 -5.29
N VAL A 69 -18.13 -3.25 -5.33
CA VAL A 69 -18.85 -2.54 -6.39
C VAL A 69 -18.70 -1.04 -6.17
N ILE A 70 -18.24 -0.35 -7.22
CA ILE A 70 -18.06 1.09 -7.21
C ILE A 70 -19.39 1.76 -7.55
N ASP A 71 -19.97 2.48 -6.60
CA ASP A 71 -21.12 3.35 -6.86
C ASP A 71 -20.64 4.67 -7.49
N VAL A 72 -20.84 4.79 -8.81
CA VAL A 72 -20.46 5.99 -9.57
C VAL A 72 -21.39 7.19 -9.26
N ALA A 73 -22.61 6.94 -8.76
CA ALA A 73 -23.57 7.99 -8.43
C ALA A 73 -23.31 8.61 -7.05
N ALA A 74 -22.60 7.91 -6.15
CA ALA A 74 -22.27 8.37 -4.81
C ALA A 74 -21.08 9.37 -4.74
N LEU A 75 -20.63 9.91 -5.88
CA LEU A 75 -19.57 10.92 -5.93
C LEU A 75 -20.01 12.30 -5.39
N ASP A 76 -21.31 12.52 -5.23
CA ASP A 76 -21.83 13.78 -4.71
C ASP A 76 -21.73 13.81 -3.16
N SER A 77 -21.09 14.84 -2.62
CA SER A 77 -20.60 14.90 -1.23
C SER A 77 -21.67 15.16 -0.16
N HIS A 78 -22.94 14.83 -0.42
CA HIS A 78 -24.08 15.38 0.32
C HIS A 78 -24.77 14.42 1.30
N ASN A 79 -24.17 13.28 1.65
CA ASN A 79 -24.79 12.32 2.58
C ASN A 79 -24.62 12.65 4.07
N LEU A 80 -24.14 13.84 4.43
CA LEU A 80 -23.98 14.25 5.83
C LEU A 80 -24.73 15.55 6.10
N GLU A 81 -25.64 15.53 7.06
CA GLU A 81 -26.33 16.73 7.49
C GLU A 81 -25.39 17.68 8.22
N GLN A 82 -25.63 19.00 8.10
CA GLN A 82 -24.77 20.02 8.70
C GLN A 82 -24.64 19.85 10.23
N HIS A 83 -25.73 19.46 10.89
CA HIS A 83 -25.75 19.30 12.34
C HIS A 83 -24.88 18.11 12.78
N GLU A 84 -24.93 16.97 12.07
CA GLU A 84 -24.09 15.81 12.32
C GLU A 84 -22.60 16.11 12.09
N TYR A 85 -22.29 16.91 11.06
CA TYR A 85 -20.93 17.36 10.80
C TYR A 85 -20.37 18.15 11.99
N VAL A 86 -21.12 19.13 12.48
CA VAL A 86 -20.69 20.00 13.59
C VAL A 86 -20.50 19.19 14.88
N GLU A 87 -21.42 18.27 15.17
CA GLU A 87 -21.31 17.41 16.35
C GLU A 87 -20.09 16.48 16.25
N ARG A 88 -19.90 15.84 15.10
CA ARG A 88 -18.74 14.96 14.83
C ARG A 88 -17.42 15.71 14.95
N ALA A 89 -17.35 16.93 14.41
CA ALA A 89 -16.18 17.80 14.54
C ALA A 89 -15.88 18.11 16.01
N ARG A 90 -16.89 18.45 16.81
CA ARG A 90 -16.74 18.69 18.25
C ARG A 90 -16.24 17.45 18.98
N GLN A 91 -16.80 16.28 18.68
CA GLN A 91 -16.36 15.01 19.28
C GLN A 91 -14.91 14.69 18.94
N TYR A 92 -14.46 14.93 17.70
CA TYR A 92 -13.07 14.71 17.31
C TYR A 92 -12.11 15.67 18.01
N ILE A 93 -12.47 16.95 18.14
CA ILE A 93 -11.67 17.93 18.88
C ILE A 93 -11.51 17.50 20.34
N GLN A 94 -12.61 17.08 21.00
CA GLN A 94 -12.55 16.62 22.39
C GLN A 94 -11.68 15.38 22.56
N LYS A 95 -11.82 14.37 21.68
CA LYS A 95 -10.99 13.17 21.70
C LYS A 95 -9.52 13.48 21.46
N ALA A 96 -9.21 14.40 20.53
CA ALA A 96 -7.85 14.83 20.25
C ALA A 96 -7.22 15.57 21.45
N GLN A 97 -7.97 16.48 22.10
CA GLN A 97 -7.53 17.18 23.31
C GLN A 97 -7.29 16.22 24.48
N ALA A 98 -8.16 15.23 24.67
CA ALA A 98 -7.98 14.21 25.71
C ALA A 98 -6.75 13.31 25.46
N ALA A 99 -6.42 13.03 24.20
CA ALA A 99 -5.24 12.25 23.83
C ALA A 99 -3.93 13.07 23.89
N GLN A 100 -4.01 14.40 23.76
CA GLN A 100 -2.85 15.30 23.72
C GLN A 100 -1.86 15.13 24.88
N PRO A 101 -2.25 15.07 26.16
CA PRO A 101 -1.29 14.90 27.27
C PRO A 101 -0.58 13.53 27.27
N VAL A 102 -1.27 12.47 26.82
CA VAL A 102 -0.68 11.13 26.68
C VAL A 102 0.34 11.12 25.54
N LEU A 103 0.04 11.81 24.45
CA LEU A 103 0.97 11.95 23.33
C LEU A 103 2.17 12.83 23.69
N GLN A 104 1.96 13.94 24.41
CA GLN A 104 3.06 14.81 24.84
C GLN A 104 4.02 14.11 25.81
N SER A 105 3.53 13.27 26.71
CA SER A 105 4.41 12.51 27.62
C SER A 105 5.20 11.43 26.89
N LYS A 106 4.54 10.63 26.03
CA LYS A 106 5.17 9.55 25.26
C LYS A 106 6.13 10.04 24.17
N TYR A 107 5.83 11.19 23.57
CA TYR A 107 6.56 11.76 22.45
C TYR A 107 7.18 13.10 22.78
N SER A 108 7.46 13.38 24.06
CA SER A 108 8.13 14.62 24.53
C SER A 108 9.45 14.91 23.80
N LYS A 109 10.17 13.86 23.37
CA LYS A 109 11.37 13.97 22.53
C LYS A 109 11.09 14.22 21.04
N LEU A 110 9.89 13.92 20.57
CA LEU A 110 9.41 14.20 19.21
C LEU A 110 8.47 15.40 19.15
N ILE A 111 8.26 16.14 20.25
CA ILE A 111 7.70 17.47 20.15
C ILE A 111 8.73 18.25 19.37
N LEU A 112 8.49 18.26 18.05
CA LEU A 112 8.95 19.23 17.11
C LEU A 112 8.69 20.56 17.79
N SER A 113 9.76 21.06 18.44
CA SER A 113 9.87 22.42 18.88
C SER A 113 9.15 23.25 17.83
N LYS A 114 8.18 24.08 18.24
CA LYS A 114 7.36 24.90 17.33
C LYS A 114 8.20 25.71 16.35
N ASN A 115 9.50 25.80 16.61
CA ASN A 115 10.52 26.15 15.66
C ASN A 115 11.26 24.86 15.28
N SER A 116 11.00 24.32 14.09
CA SER A 116 11.97 23.47 13.40
C SER A 116 13.25 24.30 13.30
N ALA A 117 14.10 24.18 14.31
CA ALA A 117 15.35 24.89 14.35
C ALA A 117 16.21 24.21 13.30
N VAL A 118 16.62 24.98 12.30
CA VAL A 118 17.65 24.63 11.33
C VAL A 118 18.75 23.84 12.05
N LEU A 119 19.14 22.70 11.44
CA LEU A 119 20.19 21.77 11.82
C LEU A 119 20.90 22.14 13.15
N LYS A 120 20.31 21.71 14.28
CA LYS A 120 20.94 21.83 15.62
C LYS A 120 22.15 20.90 15.79
N ASP A 121 22.41 20.04 14.81
CA ASP A 121 23.28 18.88 14.93
C ASP A 121 24.71 19.10 14.42
N VAL A 122 25.04 20.31 13.96
CA VAL A 122 26.41 20.65 13.54
C VAL A 122 27.07 21.51 14.63
N PRO A 123 27.75 20.89 15.62
CA PRO A 123 28.58 21.64 16.55
C PRO A 123 29.76 22.29 15.81
N ALA A 124 30.15 23.49 16.22
CA ALA A 124 31.32 24.22 15.69
C ALA A 124 31.30 24.43 14.15
N ILE A 125 30.26 25.13 13.66
CA ILE A 125 30.09 25.50 12.25
C ILE A 125 31.35 26.15 11.64
N ASP A 126 32.05 26.98 12.42
CA ASP A 126 33.26 27.65 11.96
C ASP A 126 34.34 26.66 11.50
N ASN A 127 34.49 25.53 12.20
CA ASN A 127 35.47 24.51 11.84
C ASN A 127 35.06 23.79 10.54
N LEU A 128 33.77 23.48 10.38
CA LEU A 128 33.25 22.84 9.17
C LEU A 128 33.41 23.75 7.93
N LEU A 129 33.26 25.06 8.09
CA LEU A 129 33.43 26.02 6.98
C LEU A 129 34.90 26.23 6.59
N ILE A 130 35.84 25.94 7.51
CA ILE A 130 37.28 26.02 7.28
C ILE A 130 37.84 24.74 6.65
N ASP A 131 37.16 23.61 6.81
CA ASP A 131 37.56 22.32 6.25
C ASP A 131 37.73 22.38 4.72
N SER A 132 38.60 21.50 4.21
CA SER A 132 38.93 21.46 2.79
C SER A 132 37.66 21.22 1.95
N PRO A 133 37.45 21.98 0.87
CA PRO A 133 36.31 21.78 -0.01
C PRO A 133 36.39 20.42 -0.69
N ILE A 134 35.25 20.00 -1.27
CA ILE A 134 35.19 18.78 -2.09
C ILE A 134 36.30 18.76 -3.14
N CYS A 135 36.94 17.61 -3.31
CA CYS A 135 38.00 17.43 -4.29
C CYS A 135 37.48 17.68 -5.71
N VAL A 136 38.28 18.35 -6.54
CA VAL A 136 37.95 18.67 -7.93
C VAL A 136 37.69 17.40 -8.76
N MET A 137 38.38 16.30 -8.44
CA MET A 137 38.14 15.01 -9.10
C MET A 137 36.72 14.50 -8.86
N ASP A 138 36.23 14.60 -7.62
CA ASP A 138 34.88 14.16 -7.27
C ASP A 138 33.83 15.05 -7.93
N TYR A 139 34.07 16.37 -7.97
CA TYR A 139 33.21 17.31 -8.68
C TYR A 139 33.09 16.98 -10.17
N HIS A 140 34.21 16.69 -10.84
CA HIS A 140 34.19 16.25 -12.24
C HIS A 140 33.49 14.90 -12.43
N MET A 141 33.69 13.95 -11.50
CA MET A 141 32.98 12.67 -11.51
C MET A 141 31.47 12.88 -11.41
N MET A 142 31.01 13.77 -10.51
CA MET A 142 29.59 14.12 -10.37
C MET A 142 29.02 14.69 -11.66
N ILE A 143 29.70 15.65 -12.30
CA ILE A 143 29.25 16.24 -13.57
C ILE A 143 29.18 15.16 -14.67
N LYS A 144 30.22 14.34 -14.81
CA LYS A 144 30.27 13.29 -15.83
C LYS A 144 29.14 12.28 -15.65
N ASN A 145 28.86 11.88 -14.41
CA ASN A 145 27.78 10.94 -14.11
C ASN A 145 26.40 11.57 -14.33
N SER A 146 26.21 12.84 -13.95
CA SER A 146 24.98 13.59 -14.25
C SER A 146 24.72 13.67 -15.75
N ALA A 147 25.74 13.96 -16.56
CA ALA A 147 25.62 13.99 -18.02
C ALA A 147 25.26 12.61 -18.61
N LYS A 148 25.83 11.53 -18.08
CA LYS A 148 25.46 10.16 -18.49
C LYS A 148 24.01 9.83 -18.16
N ILE A 149 23.54 10.21 -16.98
CA ILE A 149 22.14 10.00 -16.57
C ILE A 149 21.21 10.79 -17.48
N SER A 150 21.51 12.06 -17.75
CA SER A 150 20.71 12.87 -18.67
C SER A 150 20.66 12.27 -20.08
N LYS A 151 21.77 11.71 -20.57
CA LYS A 151 21.78 10.97 -21.85
C LYS A 151 20.88 9.73 -21.80
N ALA A 152 21.01 8.91 -20.76
CA ALA A 152 20.20 7.70 -20.60
C ALA A 152 18.69 8.00 -20.45
N LEU A 153 18.33 9.14 -19.86
CA LEU A 153 16.93 9.58 -19.78
C LEU A 153 16.34 9.89 -21.16
N ASN A 154 17.14 10.44 -22.09
CA ASN A 154 16.68 10.69 -23.46
C ASN A 154 16.42 9.39 -24.24
N ASP A 155 17.08 8.29 -23.85
CA ASP A 155 16.84 6.96 -24.44
C ASP A 155 15.47 6.40 -24.00
N ILE A 156 14.83 6.97 -22.97
CA ILE A 156 13.47 6.60 -22.55
C ILE A 156 12.46 7.36 -23.40
N HIS A 157 12.19 6.84 -24.59
CA HIS A 157 11.13 7.33 -25.47
C HIS A 157 10.45 6.19 -26.22
N ILE A 158 9.31 6.48 -26.83
CA ILE A 158 8.57 5.53 -27.65
C ILE A 158 9.15 5.59 -29.07
N GLU A 159 9.79 4.52 -29.52
CA GLU A 159 10.21 4.37 -30.92
C GLU A 159 8.97 4.13 -31.81
N HIS A 160 8.71 5.05 -32.75
CA HIS A 160 7.60 4.93 -33.68
C HIS A 160 7.93 3.88 -34.77
N LYS A 161 7.10 2.84 -34.88
CA LYS A 161 7.26 1.78 -35.90
C LYS A 161 6.26 1.88 -37.04
N GLU A 162 4.99 2.07 -36.71
CA GLU A 162 3.88 2.12 -37.66
C GLU A 162 2.95 3.26 -37.29
N ASP A 163 2.26 3.81 -38.29
CA ASP A 163 1.32 4.91 -38.09
C ASP A 163 0.12 4.44 -37.25
N LEU A 164 -0.07 5.04 -36.07
CA LEU A 164 -1.23 4.76 -35.23
C LEU A 164 -2.54 5.26 -35.83
N VAL A 165 -2.46 6.22 -36.75
CA VAL A 165 -3.61 6.82 -37.42
C VAL A 165 -3.32 6.88 -38.92
N VAL A 166 -4.10 6.13 -39.70
CA VAL A 166 -4.01 6.15 -41.17
C VAL A 166 -5.28 6.80 -41.72
N PRO A 167 -5.18 7.83 -42.59
CA PRO A 167 -6.35 8.40 -43.23
C PRO A 167 -6.89 7.41 -44.27
N PHE A 168 -8.18 7.11 -44.16
CA PHE A 168 -8.89 6.38 -45.21
C PHE A 168 -9.26 7.36 -46.32
N ALA A 169 -8.44 7.40 -47.38
CA ALA A 169 -8.82 7.99 -48.66
C ALA A 169 -8.85 6.88 -49.72
N ILE A 170 -9.97 6.77 -50.42
CA ILE A 170 -10.11 5.91 -51.61
C ILE A 170 -9.58 6.74 -52.80
N PRO A 171 -8.78 6.17 -53.71
CA PRO A 171 -8.28 6.86 -54.90
C PRO A 171 -9.39 7.37 -55.83
#